data_AF-A0A4Q9M0I7-F1
#
_entry.id   AF-A0A4Q9M0I7-F1
#
_cell.length_a   1.000
_cell.length_b   1.000
_cell.length_c   1.000
_cell.angle_alpha   90.00
_cell.angle_beta   90.00
_cell.angle_gamma   90.00
#
_symmetry.space_group_name_H-M   'P 1'
#
loop_
_entity.id
_entity.type
_entity.pdbx_description
1 polymer ?
#
loop_
_entity_poly.entity_id
_entity_poly.type
_entity_poly.pdbx_seq_one_letter_code
_entity_poly.pdbx_strand_id
1 'polypeptide(L)'
;MNFFIFICKIICASEFKYTDILADSLAIDNNYLEISYEIGADDQVKKCFDKLGLDIEDERKEEMIKITSFYYKKIQEYTNNETDTFLAYITTWICYFAYRNTEVDIKRYRPEFLFNLITFKKFFEFCKKDKDMISNIKDISVKLITFRLQEDTCDDDEWWKQHYDSLKRIYPEICTNIENSSNRNNKIDIAVLENIVLEKKTDGLDSFVFDSFLVYATHEHHFSFFLGLKCMFLLGKKNEIFTPESLIKKEITTAYDIYKIFMPAISYIHKSFKNIGLESYKKLTEYISEPIFRKILKVKDDFKEIYKFSGKEDLSNIEAGDSNSSLKFIEYIVERKEINYINALYVFLKNISKTEYHEYISVVLCLKAFCFETIVTCKLKKLRSIIEILFLADVLKIEFENENKNASAINTHKAKFLGFIKKYLDEQHIEYDKNLALNNLNCCLLPQTSSILKTFISVELFTNSSWKDNYNKRYKIYCNENNQKFKKSLFDNEENIFFYVFKQEFSRLSPEERKNIFIIPVTKAPTSDNKNESKEFGIKDFLLFVLIPIVFIGGVLLGVYWYIYKKR
;
A
#
# COMPACT_ATOMS: atom_id res chain seq x y z
N MET A 1 34.37 0.94 31.93
CA MET A 1 34.20 -0.39 31.28
C MET A 1 32.78 -0.95 31.43
N ASN A 2 32.16 -0.93 32.63
CA ASN A 2 30.81 -1.49 32.85
C ASN A 2 29.65 -0.72 32.18
N PHE A 3 29.76 0.59 31.96
CA PHE A 3 28.72 1.39 31.30
C PHE A 3 28.60 1.08 29.78
N PHE A 4 29.73 0.80 29.13
CA PHE A 4 29.79 0.42 27.71
C PHE A 4 29.23 -0.98 27.48
N ILE A 5 29.50 -1.93 28.40
CA ILE A 5 28.92 -3.28 28.38
C ILE A 5 27.40 -3.22 28.61
N PHE A 6 26.90 -2.30 29.45
CA PHE A 6 25.47 -2.11 29.69
C PHE A 6 24.75 -1.54 28.46
N ILE A 7 25.33 -0.54 27.78
CA ILE A 7 24.79 -0.01 26.51
C ILE A 7 24.83 -1.08 25.41
N CYS A 8 25.92 -1.84 25.27
CA CYS A 8 25.98 -2.95 24.32
C CYS A 8 24.98 -4.06 24.66
N LYS A 9 24.74 -4.36 25.95
CA LYS A 9 23.68 -5.30 26.36
C LYS A 9 22.28 -4.76 26.07
N ILE A 10 22.01 -3.46 26.18
CA ILE A 10 20.71 -2.86 25.82
C ILE A 10 20.51 -2.87 24.29
N ILE A 11 21.55 -2.60 23.52
CA ILE A 11 21.51 -2.68 22.05
C ILE A 11 21.36 -4.14 21.60
N CYS A 12 22.05 -5.09 22.23
CA CYS A 12 21.90 -6.53 21.97
C CYS A 12 20.64 -7.16 22.58
N ALA A 13 20.04 -6.54 23.60
CA ALA A 13 18.72 -6.90 24.14
C ALA A 13 17.57 -6.28 23.35
N SER A 14 17.87 -5.43 22.36
CA SER A 14 16.87 -5.19 21.32
C SER A 14 16.74 -6.49 20.53
N GLU A 15 15.57 -7.12 20.61
CA GLU A 15 15.14 -8.29 19.80
C GLU A 15 15.12 -7.99 18.29
N PHE A 16 15.78 -6.91 17.86
CA PHE A 16 15.83 -6.46 16.48
C PHE A 16 16.79 -7.34 15.70
N LYS A 17 16.22 -8.31 14.98
CA LYS A 17 16.91 -9.07 13.94
C LYS A 17 16.34 -8.65 12.58
N TYR A 18 17.17 -8.02 11.76
CA TYR A 18 16.81 -7.81 10.36
C TYR A 18 16.54 -9.16 9.69
N THR A 19 15.44 -9.24 8.94
CA THR A 19 15.03 -10.41 8.19
C THR A 19 14.87 -9.98 6.74
N ASP A 20 15.46 -10.73 5.83
CA ASP A 20 15.32 -10.53 4.39
C ASP A 20 13.83 -10.70 4.02
N ILE A 21 13.19 -9.63 3.55
CA ILE A 21 11.81 -9.65 3.07
C ILE A 21 11.85 -9.71 1.54
N LEU A 22 11.96 -10.94 1.04
CA LEU A 22 12.09 -11.25 -0.39
C LEU A 22 10.80 -10.95 -1.18
N ALA A 23 9.65 -11.12 -0.55
CA ALA A 23 8.34 -10.88 -1.15
C ALA A 23 7.46 -10.10 -0.19
N ASP A 24 6.53 -9.32 -0.75
CA ASP A 24 5.55 -8.59 0.03
C ASP A 24 4.74 -9.54 0.93
N SER A 25 4.77 -9.27 2.25
CA SER A 25 4.10 -10.10 3.25
C SER A 25 2.58 -10.09 3.14
N LEU A 26 1.98 -9.07 2.54
CA LEU A 26 0.54 -8.99 2.30
C LEU A 26 0.14 -9.45 0.89
N ALA A 27 1.07 -10.00 0.09
CA ALA A 27 0.78 -10.61 -1.20
C ALA A 27 1.24 -12.09 -1.32
N ILE A 28 1.58 -12.73 -0.20
CA ILE A 28 2.06 -14.12 -0.14
C ILE A 28 1.04 -15.09 -0.75
N ASP A 29 1.53 -16.14 -1.42
CA ASP A 29 0.75 -17.19 -2.09
C ASP A 29 -0.28 -16.62 -3.08
N ASN A 30 0.12 -15.54 -3.79
CA ASN A 30 -0.72 -14.80 -4.72
C ASN A 30 -1.98 -14.20 -4.08
N ASN A 31 -2.03 -13.96 -2.77
CA ASN A 31 -3.17 -13.31 -2.11
C ASN A 31 -3.10 -11.77 -2.20
N TYR A 32 -3.12 -11.22 -3.41
CA TYR A 32 -3.15 -9.77 -3.67
C TYR A 32 -4.57 -9.27 -3.98
N LEU A 33 -4.78 -7.96 -3.85
CA LEU A 33 -6.02 -7.31 -4.29
C LEU A 33 -5.93 -6.93 -5.77
N GLU A 34 -7.06 -6.99 -6.45
CA GLU A 34 -7.21 -6.51 -7.82
C GLU A 34 -8.32 -5.49 -7.90
N ILE A 35 -8.01 -4.32 -8.44
CA ILE A 35 -8.98 -3.22 -8.55
C ILE A 35 -8.97 -2.72 -9.99
N SER A 36 -10.16 -2.50 -10.56
CA SER A 36 -10.27 -1.84 -11.86
C SER A 36 -9.63 -0.45 -11.82
N TYR A 37 -9.18 0.07 -12.95
CA TYR A 37 -8.77 1.47 -13.05
C TYR A 37 -9.28 2.06 -14.36
N GLU A 38 -9.51 3.37 -14.34
CA GLU A 38 -9.94 4.12 -15.51
C GLU A 38 -9.06 5.35 -15.62
N ILE A 39 -8.01 5.24 -16.43
CA ILE A 39 -7.13 6.37 -16.73
C ILE A 39 -6.72 6.29 -18.20
N GLY A 40 -6.74 7.45 -18.87
CA GLY A 40 -6.17 7.60 -20.20
C GLY A 40 -4.64 7.62 -20.16
N ALA A 41 -4.00 7.43 -21.31
CA ALA A 41 -2.55 7.55 -21.42
C ALA A 41 -2.07 8.92 -20.93
N ASP A 42 -1.02 8.93 -20.12
CA ASP A 42 -0.27 10.13 -19.76
C ASP A 42 0.79 10.42 -20.83
N ASP A 43 0.91 11.68 -21.25
CA ASP A 43 1.84 12.09 -22.30
C ASP A 43 3.31 11.86 -21.94
N GLN A 44 3.68 11.98 -20.66
CA GLN A 44 5.06 11.73 -20.24
C GLN A 44 5.38 10.24 -20.31
N VAL A 45 4.46 9.39 -19.84
CA VAL A 45 4.61 7.93 -19.91
C VAL A 45 4.67 7.47 -21.37
N LYS A 46 3.79 7.99 -22.24
CA LYS A 46 3.82 7.68 -23.67
C LYS A 46 5.17 8.03 -24.30
N LYS A 47 5.70 9.22 -24.00
CA LYS A 47 7.04 9.63 -24.45
C LYS A 47 8.15 8.69 -23.95
N CYS A 48 8.06 8.19 -22.72
CA CYS A 48 9.00 7.19 -22.20
C CYS A 48 8.95 5.90 -23.03
N PHE A 49 7.77 5.33 -23.26
CA PHE A 49 7.62 4.13 -24.09
C PHE A 49 8.17 4.33 -25.52
N ASP A 50 7.86 5.46 -26.15
CA ASP A 50 8.30 5.76 -27.51
C ASP A 50 9.83 5.94 -27.58
N LYS A 51 10.44 6.55 -26.56
CA LYS A 51 11.88 6.75 -26.52
C LYS A 51 12.65 5.47 -26.23
N LEU A 52 12.14 4.62 -25.33
CA LEU A 52 12.80 3.38 -24.93
C LEU A 52 12.77 2.32 -26.05
N GLY A 53 11.80 2.38 -26.97
CA GLY A 53 11.72 1.45 -28.10
C GLY A 53 11.57 -0.01 -27.66
N LEU A 54 10.83 -0.23 -26.57
CA LEU A 54 10.62 -1.54 -25.94
C LEU A 54 9.91 -2.49 -26.90
N ASP A 55 10.26 -3.78 -26.84
CA ASP A 55 9.71 -4.79 -27.73
C ASP A 55 8.35 -5.27 -27.21
N ILE A 56 7.28 -4.66 -27.70
CA ILE A 56 5.89 -4.89 -27.25
C ILE A 56 4.98 -4.80 -28.47
N GLU A 57 4.01 -5.70 -28.60
CA GLU A 57 2.95 -5.59 -29.60
C GLU A 57 2.13 -4.30 -29.41
N ASP A 58 1.72 -3.65 -30.50
CA ASP A 58 1.10 -2.32 -30.45
C ASP A 58 -0.16 -2.26 -29.56
N GLU A 59 -1.06 -3.25 -29.67
CA GLU A 59 -2.27 -3.31 -28.84
C GLU A 59 -1.93 -3.43 -27.35
N ARG A 60 -0.96 -4.28 -27.02
CA ARG A 60 -0.49 -4.50 -25.65
C ARG A 60 0.23 -3.27 -25.10
N LYS A 61 0.99 -2.58 -25.95
CA LYS A 61 1.70 -1.34 -25.61
C LYS A 61 0.72 -0.27 -25.13
N GLU A 62 -0.44 -0.13 -25.78
CA GLU A 62 -1.46 0.84 -25.34
C GLU A 62 -2.02 0.53 -23.95
N GLU A 63 -2.31 -0.73 -23.65
CA GLU A 63 -2.76 -1.15 -22.32
C GLU A 63 -1.67 -0.91 -21.26
N MET A 64 -0.41 -1.23 -21.59
CA MET A 64 0.75 -0.99 -20.72
C MET A 64 0.96 0.50 -20.45
N ILE A 65 0.80 1.37 -21.45
CA ILE A 65 0.86 2.82 -21.27
C ILE A 65 -0.23 3.25 -20.28
N LYS A 66 -1.47 2.76 -20.41
CA LYS A 66 -2.60 3.15 -19.53
C LYS A 66 -2.35 2.73 -18.07
N ILE A 67 -1.97 1.48 -17.81
CA ILE A 67 -1.69 1.04 -16.43
C ILE A 67 -0.47 1.74 -15.83
N THR A 68 0.58 1.96 -16.62
CA THR A 68 1.78 2.68 -16.18
C THR A 68 1.43 4.13 -15.84
N SER A 69 0.58 4.76 -16.65
CA SER A 69 0.05 6.12 -16.41
C SER A 69 -0.76 6.19 -15.12
N PHE A 70 -1.55 5.15 -14.82
CA PHE A 70 -2.28 5.05 -13.56
C PHE A 70 -1.32 5.01 -12.36
N TYR A 71 -0.35 4.09 -12.38
CA TYR A 71 0.64 3.99 -11.29
C TYR A 71 1.44 5.28 -11.13
N TYR A 72 1.92 5.86 -12.23
CA TYR A 72 2.65 7.12 -12.25
C TYR A 72 1.86 8.23 -11.54
N LYS A 73 0.60 8.46 -11.94
CA LYS A 73 -0.26 9.49 -11.35
C LYS A 73 -0.52 9.24 -9.87
N LYS A 74 -0.79 7.98 -9.48
CA LYS A 74 -0.99 7.64 -8.07
C LYS A 74 0.27 7.87 -7.23
N ILE A 75 1.45 7.53 -7.73
CA ILE A 75 2.69 7.83 -7.01
C ILE A 75 2.89 9.35 -6.86
N GLN A 76 2.52 10.14 -7.87
CA GLN A 76 2.57 11.61 -7.76
C GLN A 76 1.62 12.14 -6.67
N GLU A 77 0.38 11.66 -6.64
CA GLU A 77 -0.62 12.05 -5.63
C GLU A 77 -0.11 11.81 -4.20
N TYR A 78 0.59 10.70 -3.94
CA TYR A 78 1.15 10.42 -2.61
C TYR A 78 2.48 11.14 -2.35
N THR A 79 3.30 11.41 -3.37
CA THR A 79 4.66 11.94 -3.16
C THR A 79 4.80 13.45 -3.39
N ASN A 80 3.74 14.14 -3.84
CA ASN A 80 3.73 15.58 -4.19
C ASN A 80 4.83 15.97 -5.20
N ASN A 81 5.12 15.10 -6.16
CA ASN A 81 6.17 15.28 -7.17
C ASN A 81 5.56 15.46 -8.56
N GLU A 82 4.94 16.61 -8.79
CA GLU A 82 4.43 16.96 -10.13
C GLU A 82 5.60 17.02 -11.13
N THR A 83 5.45 16.35 -12.29
CA THR A 83 6.41 16.35 -13.42
C THR A 83 7.78 15.68 -13.21
N ASP A 84 7.88 14.72 -12.28
CA ASP A 84 9.12 13.96 -12.06
C ASP A 84 9.43 13.01 -13.24
N THR A 85 10.40 13.41 -14.09
CA THR A 85 10.88 12.64 -15.24
C THR A 85 11.54 11.32 -14.83
N PHE A 86 12.27 11.31 -13.71
CA PHE A 86 12.85 10.07 -13.18
C PHE A 86 11.74 9.08 -12.83
N LEU A 87 10.69 9.57 -12.15
CA LEU A 87 9.53 8.75 -11.80
C LEU A 87 8.84 8.18 -13.05
N ALA A 88 8.64 8.98 -14.10
CA ALA A 88 8.01 8.51 -15.34
C ALA A 88 8.80 7.35 -15.98
N TYR A 89 10.12 7.48 -16.09
CA TYR A 89 10.95 6.42 -16.66
C TYR A 89 11.03 5.18 -15.77
N ILE A 90 11.26 5.32 -14.47
CA ILE A 90 11.41 4.14 -13.61
C ILE A 90 10.11 3.36 -13.48
N THR A 91 8.96 4.06 -13.39
CA THR A 91 7.65 3.39 -13.41
C THR A 91 7.40 2.70 -14.75
N THR A 92 7.83 3.30 -15.87
CA THR A 92 7.77 2.65 -17.20
C THR A 92 8.62 1.38 -17.26
N TRP A 93 9.87 1.42 -16.79
CA TRP A 93 10.74 0.24 -16.75
C TRP A 93 10.16 -0.88 -15.88
N ILE A 94 9.73 -0.54 -14.66
CA ILE A 94 9.16 -1.52 -13.74
C ILE A 94 7.87 -2.12 -14.32
N CYS A 95 6.96 -1.30 -14.86
CA CYS A 95 5.72 -1.79 -15.47
C CYS A 95 5.97 -2.59 -16.75
N TYR A 96 7.01 -2.25 -17.52
CA TYR A 96 7.41 -3.04 -18.67
C TYR A 96 7.73 -4.48 -18.28
N PHE A 97 8.67 -4.68 -17.35
CA PHE A 97 9.02 -6.03 -16.90
C PHE A 97 7.86 -6.72 -16.16
N ALA A 98 7.08 -5.98 -15.37
CA ALA A 98 5.91 -6.51 -14.65
C ALA A 98 4.80 -7.06 -15.56
N TYR A 99 4.54 -6.39 -16.71
CA TYR A 99 3.36 -6.67 -17.55
C TYR A 99 3.71 -7.15 -18.97
N ARG A 100 4.99 -7.26 -19.34
CA ARG A 100 5.40 -7.80 -20.64
C ARG A 100 4.99 -9.26 -20.82
N ASN A 101 4.94 -10.02 -19.72
CA ASN A 101 4.38 -11.37 -19.72
C ASN A 101 2.85 -11.30 -19.57
N THR A 102 2.15 -12.09 -20.37
CA THR A 102 0.67 -12.09 -20.45
C THR A 102 -0.03 -12.68 -19.23
N GLU A 103 0.71 -13.24 -18.27
CA GLU A 103 0.14 -13.87 -17.07
C GLU A 103 -0.45 -12.87 -16.07
N VAL A 104 -0.05 -11.59 -16.16
CA VAL A 104 -0.54 -10.54 -15.28
C VAL A 104 -1.66 -9.78 -15.98
N ASP A 105 -2.85 -9.78 -15.36
CA ASP A 105 -3.98 -8.97 -15.82
C ASP A 105 -3.62 -7.49 -15.79
N ILE A 106 -3.70 -6.85 -16.96
CA ILE A 106 -3.39 -5.43 -17.13
C ILE A 106 -4.62 -4.55 -16.99
N LYS A 107 -5.82 -5.13 -16.94
CA LYS A 107 -7.08 -4.39 -16.78
C LYS A 107 -7.35 -4.00 -15.34
N ARG A 108 -6.61 -4.60 -14.41
CA ARG A 108 -6.68 -4.34 -12.97
C ARG A 108 -5.31 -3.98 -12.44
N TYR A 109 -5.28 -3.04 -11.52
CA TYR A 109 -4.06 -2.71 -10.80
C TYR A 109 -4.06 -3.43 -9.45
N ARG A 110 -2.84 -3.70 -8.96
CA ARG A 110 -2.58 -4.27 -7.64
C ARG A 110 -2.21 -3.16 -6.65
N PRO A 111 -3.00 -2.93 -5.59
CA PRO A 111 -2.69 -1.94 -4.56
C PRO A 111 -1.36 -2.19 -3.83
N GLU A 112 -1.00 -3.44 -3.56
CA GLU A 112 0.27 -3.82 -2.90
C GLU A 112 1.46 -3.40 -3.77
N PHE A 113 1.35 -3.59 -5.09
CA PHE A 113 2.36 -3.10 -6.02
C PHE A 113 2.44 -1.57 -6.01
N LEU A 114 1.31 -0.86 -5.98
CA LEU A 114 1.29 0.60 -5.83
C LEU A 114 1.96 1.05 -4.51
N PHE A 115 1.69 0.37 -3.40
CA PHE A 115 2.34 0.63 -2.12
C PHE A 115 3.87 0.53 -2.21
N ASN A 116 4.37 -0.54 -2.84
CA ASN A 116 5.80 -0.75 -3.03
C ASN A 116 6.43 0.32 -3.96
N LEU A 117 5.73 0.76 -5.00
CA LEU A 117 6.20 1.85 -5.87
C LEU A 117 6.24 3.21 -5.15
N ILE A 118 5.24 3.53 -4.33
CA ILE A 118 5.22 4.76 -3.51
C ILE A 118 6.37 4.76 -2.51
N THR A 119 6.52 3.66 -1.77
CA THR A 119 7.59 3.51 -0.77
C THR A 119 8.96 3.48 -1.43
N PHE A 120 9.11 2.88 -2.61
CA PHE A 120 10.33 2.96 -3.43
C PHE A 120 10.70 4.39 -3.78
N LYS A 121 9.75 5.21 -4.25
CA LYS A 121 10.04 6.61 -4.58
C LYS A 121 10.57 7.39 -3.36
N LYS A 122 9.92 7.23 -2.21
CA LYS A 122 10.36 7.88 -0.97
C LYS A 122 11.70 7.31 -0.48
N PHE A 123 11.93 6.00 -0.65
CA PHE A 123 13.18 5.36 -0.33
C PHE A 123 14.34 5.94 -1.17
N PHE A 124 14.13 6.05 -2.48
CA PHE A 124 15.09 6.68 -3.40
C PHE A 124 15.43 8.12 -2.97
N GLU A 125 14.43 8.93 -2.61
CA GLU A 125 14.67 10.28 -2.09
C GLU A 125 15.48 10.29 -0.78
N PHE A 126 15.21 9.33 0.11
CA PHE A 126 15.94 9.19 1.36
C PHE A 126 17.42 8.88 1.10
N CYS A 127 17.70 7.95 0.18
CA CYS A 127 19.06 7.60 -0.26
C CYS A 127 19.83 8.76 -0.92
N LYS A 128 19.15 9.84 -1.32
CA LYS A 128 19.78 11.07 -1.84
C LYS A 128 19.93 12.19 -0.82
N LYS A 129 19.34 12.05 0.38
CA LYS A 129 19.32 13.08 1.43
C LYS A 129 20.11 12.68 2.66
N ASP A 130 20.03 11.41 3.07
CA ASP A 130 20.67 10.93 4.28
C ASP A 130 22.13 10.54 4.02
N LYS A 131 23.06 11.10 4.79
CA LYS A 131 24.51 10.96 4.54
C LYS A 131 25.00 9.51 4.65
N ASP A 132 24.48 8.78 5.63
CA ASP A 132 24.89 7.39 5.88
C ASP A 132 24.38 6.51 4.74
N MET A 133 23.12 6.72 4.31
CA MET A 133 22.60 6.02 3.14
C MET A 133 23.32 6.37 1.86
N ILE A 134 23.66 7.64 1.62
CA ILE A 134 24.46 8.03 0.45
C ILE A 134 25.78 7.24 0.43
N SER A 135 26.47 7.15 1.57
CA SER A 135 27.72 6.38 1.68
C SER A 135 27.50 4.89 1.42
N ASN A 136 26.46 4.30 2.01
CA ASN A 136 26.13 2.89 1.82
C ASN A 136 25.81 2.57 0.36
N ILE A 137 25.01 3.39 -0.32
CA ILE A 137 24.66 3.17 -1.73
C ILE A 137 25.89 3.32 -2.65
N LYS A 138 26.81 4.24 -2.34
CA LYS A 138 28.09 4.34 -3.08
C LYS A 138 28.91 3.05 -2.94
N ASP A 139 29.06 2.55 -1.72
CA ASP A 139 29.78 1.30 -1.44
C ASP A 139 29.15 0.11 -2.15
N ILE A 140 27.82 -0.04 -2.10
CA ILE A 140 27.09 -1.09 -2.82
C ILE A 140 27.33 -0.99 -4.33
N SER A 141 27.22 0.21 -4.91
CA SER A 141 27.40 0.42 -6.36
C SER A 141 28.81 -0.01 -6.81
N VAL A 142 29.83 0.34 -6.03
CA VAL A 142 31.23 -0.03 -6.29
C VAL A 142 31.41 -1.54 -6.26
N LYS A 143 30.85 -2.21 -5.26
CA LYS A 143 30.95 -3.66 -5.11
C LYS A 143 30.26 -4.41 -6.25
N LEU A 144 29.07 -3.96 -6.66
CA LEU A 144 28.35 -4.51 -7.81
C LEU A 144 29.11 -4.35 -9.13
N ILE A 145 29.74 -3.19 -9.33
CA ILE A 145 30.57 -2.94 -10.51
C ILE A 145 31.82 -3.81 -10.50
N THR A 146 32.48 -3.93 -9.36
CA THR A 146 33.70 -4.74 -9.22
C THR A 146 33.40 -6.22 -9.45
N PHE A 147 32.29 -6.72 -8.90
CA PHE A 147 31.77 -8.06 -9.15
C PHE A 147 31.68 -8.36 -10.66
N ARG A 148 31.00 -7.47 -11.40
CA ARG A 148 30.76 -7.70 -12.82
C ARG A 148 32.04 -7.62 -13.66
N LEU A 149 32.98 -6.73 -13.29
CA LEU A 149 34.27 -6.62 -13.98
C LEU A 149 35.18 -7.85 -13.80
N GLN A 150 34.91 -8.68 -12.80
CA GLN A 150 35.68 -9.89 -12.50
C GLN A 150 34.98 -11.18 -12.95
N GLU A 151 33.89 -11.10 -13.72
CA GLU A 151 33.20 -12.24 -14.36
C GLU A 151 33.00 -13.47 -13.46
N ASP A 152 32.43 -13.28 -12.26
CA ASP A 152 32.06 -14.38 -11.34
C ASP A 152 33.25 -15.25 -10.85
N THR A 153 34.51 -14.85 -11.06
CA THR A 153 35.70 -15.66 -10.67
C THR A 153 36.10 -15.53 -9.19
N CYS A 154 35.32 -14.81 -8.38
CA CYS A 154 35.65 -14.55 -6.98
C CYS A 154 34.75 -15.41 -6.08
N ASP A 155 35.35 -16.11 -5.13
CA ASP A 155 34.60 -16.84 -4.10
C ASP A 155 33.68 -15.86 -3.35
N ASP A 156 32.44 -16.28 -3.08
CA ASP A 156 31.39 -15.43 -2.50
C ASP A 156 31.91 -14.77 -1.22
N ASP A 157 32.75 -15.43 -0.42
CA ASP A 157 33.32 -14.92 0.83
C ASP A 157 34.55 -13.98 0.66
N GLU A 158 35.34 -14.11 -0.42
CA GLU A 158 36.47 -13.22 -0.72
C GLU A 158 36.04 -11.91 -1.38
N TRP A 159 34.95 -11.97 -2.14
CA TRP A 159 34.34 -10.84 -2.83
C TRP A 159 33.93 -9.69 -1.87
N TRP A 160 33.51 -9.99 -0.64
CA TRP A 160 33.13 -8.98 0.37
C TRP A 160 34.28 -8.08 0.83
N LYS A 161 35.53 -8.49 0.61
CA LYS A 161 36.73 -7.75 1.03
C LYS A 161 37.19 -6.73 -0.02
N GLN A 162 36.49 -6.62 -1.16
CA GLN A 162 36.87 -5.70 -2.23
C GLN A 162 36.68 -4.25 -1.79
N HIS A 163 37.78 -3.51 -1.75
CA HIS A 163 37.83 -2.15 -1.26
C HIS A 163 37.61 -1.14 -2.38
N TYR A 164 36.82 -0.11 -2.07
CA TYR A 164 36.63 1.09 -2.89
C TYR A 164 37.92 1.62 -3.51
N ASP A 165 39.01 1.63 -2.74
CA ASP A 165 40.30 2.14 -3.16
C ASP A 165 40.93 1.32 -4.29
N SER A 166 40.67 0.02 -4.35
CA SER A 166 41.15 -0.85 -5.43
C SER A 166 40.43 -0.54 -6.75
N LEU A 167 39.10 -0.39 -6.72
CA LEU A 167 38.35 0.01 -7.91
C LEU A 167 38.71 1.43 -8.33
N LYS A 168 38.82 2.36 -7.38
CA LYS A 168 39.19 3.76 -7.66
C LYS A 168 40.58 3.89 -8.25
N ARG A 169 41.52 3.00 -7.91
CA ARG A 169 42.86 2.98 -8.50
C ARG A 169 42.84 2.51 -9.96
N ILE A 170 41.97 1.57 -10.30
CA ILE A 170 41.94 0.93 -11.64
C ILE A 170 40.96 1.63 -12.59
N TYR A 171 39.82 2.10 -12.07
CA TYR A 171 38.73 2.77 -12.79
C TYR A 171 38.28 4.05 -12.05
N PRO A 172 39.16 5.07 -11.92
CA PRO A 172 38.85 6.30 -11.18
C PRO A 172 37.65 7.06 -11.76
N GLU A 173 37.42 6.97 -13.07
CA GLU A 173 36.31 7.60 -13.77
C GLU A 173 34.96 7.03 -13.32
N ILE A 174 34.86 5.70 -13.20
CA ILE A 174 33.63 5.03 -12.73
C ILE A 174 33.32 5.43 -11.29
N CYS A 175 34.33 5.48 -10.41
CA CYS A 175 34.17 5.90 -9.02
C CYS A 175 33.71 7.36 -8.95
N THR A 176 34.29 8.23 -9.77
CA THR A 176 33.88 9.64 -9.88
C THR A 176 32.43 9.76 -10.36
N ASN A 177 32.01 8.95 -11.35
CA ASN A 177 30.63 8.93 -11.84
C ASN A 177 29.64 8.43 -10.76
N ILE A 178 30.01 7.40 -9.99
CA ILE A 178 29.22 6.94 -8.83
C ILE A 178 29.10 8.06 -7.80
N GLU A 179 30.21 8.68 -7.39
CA GLU A 179 30.22 9.79 -6.44
C GLU A 179 29.31 10.95 -6.90
N ASN A 180 29.44 11.33 -8.17
CA ASN A 180 28.65 12.39 -8.80
C ASN A 180 27.16 12.05 -8.87
N SER A 181 26.81 10.79 -9.12
CA SER A 181 25.42 10.36 -9.24
C SER A 181 24.66 10.49 -7.92
N SER A 182 25.33 10.50 -6.77
CA SER A 182 24.70 10.72 -5.46
C SER A 182 24.23 12.17 -5.25
N ASN A 183 24.70 13.11 -6.07
CA ASN A 183 24.29 14.51 -5.96
C ASN A 183 22.83 14.67 -6.42
N ARG A 184 22.00 15.31 -5.58
CA ARG A 184 20.54 15.42 -5.76
C ARG A 184 20.10 16.02 -7.10
N ASN A 185 20.91 16.89 -7.70
CA ASN A 185 20.58 17.59 -8.95
C ASN A 185 21.27 16.99 -10.19
N ASN A 186 21.90 15.81 -10.05
CA ASN A 186 22.59 15.18 -11.16
C ASN A 186 21.62 14.51 -12.14
N LYS A 187 21.88 14.64 -13.44
CA LYS A 187 21.12 14.00 -14.53
C LYS A 187 21.51 12.54 -14.80
N ILE A 188 22.54 11.99 -14.14
CA ILE A 188 23.02 10.61 -14.36
C ILE A 188 21.90 9.60 -14.18
N ASP A 189 21.11 9.68 -13.10
CA ASP A 189 20.08 8.67 -12.84
C ASP A 189 18.97 8.68 -13.91
N ILE A 190 18.66 9.85 -14.49
CA ILE A 190 17.73 9.96 -15.63
C ILE A 190 18.39 9.41 -16.89
N ALA A 191 19.65 9.76 -17.14
CA ALA A 191 20.39 9.30 -18.32
C ALA A 191 20.53 7.77 -18.35
N VAL A 192 20.72 7.14 -17.19
CA VAL A 192 20.69 5.67 -17.03
C VAL A 192 19.38 5.12 -17.57
N LEU A 193 18.24 5.63 -17.07
CA LEU A 193 16.93 5.09 -17.44
C LEU A 193 16.55 5.41 -18.87
N GLU A 194 17.03 6.51 -19.42
CA GLU A 194 16.66 7.00 -20.74
C GLU A 194 17.48 6.36 -21.87
N ASN A 195 18.72 5.95 -21.60
CA ASN A 195 19.68 5.56 -22.62
C ASN A 195 20.12 4.10 -22.53
N ILE A 196 19.61 3.31 -21.59
CA ILE A 196 19.70 1.85 -21.66
C ILE A 196 18.75 1.34 -22.76
N VAL A 197 19.27 0.47 -23.62
CA VAL A 197 18.54 -0.19 -24.71
C VAL A 197 18.60 -1.70 -24.48
N LEU A 198 17.44 -2.35 -24.48
CA LEU A 198 17.37 -3.81 -24.44
C LEU A 198 17.57 -4.39 -25.84
N GLU A 199 18.48 -5.37 -25.98
CA GLU A 199 18.55 -6.18 -27.18
C GLU A 199 17.28 -7.03 -27.35
N LYS A 200 16.76 -7.07 -28.59
CA LYS A 200 15.72 -8.01 -29.00
C LYS A 200 16.34 -9.41 -29.16
N LYS A 201 16.30 -10.25 -28.13
CA LYS A 201 16.63 -11.68 -28.22
C LYS A 201 15.58 -12.50 -27.50
N THR A 202 15.32 -13.70 -28.03
CA THR A 202 14.38 -14.70 -27.49
C THR A 202 14.70 -15.03 -26.04
N ASP A 203 13.75 -14.68 -25.18
CA ASP A 203 13.74 -14.89 -23.73
C ASP A 203 14.08 -16.36 -23.36
N GLY A 204 15.10 -16.55 -22.53
CA GLY A 204 15.33 -17.81 -21.81
C GLY A 204 14.51 -17.86 -20.51
N LEU A 205 14.34 -19.05 -19.91
CA LEU A 205 13.60 -19.29 -18.65
C LEU A 205 13.93 -18.30 -17.52
N ASP A 206 15.18 -17.83 -17.42
CA ASP A 206 15.61 -16.90 -16.37
C ASP A 206 14.97 -15.50 -16.48
N SER A 207 14.60 -15.07 -17.69
CA SER A 207 13.95 -13.77 -17.91
C SER A 207 12.51 -13.74 -17.38
N PHE A 208 11.82 -14.89 -17.40
CA PHE A 208 10.45 -15.04 -16.94
C PHE A 208 10.36 -14.98 -15.40
N VAL A 209 11.34 -15.57 -14.72
CA VAL A 209 11.43 -15.56 -13.25
C VAL A 209 11.63 -14.13 -12.74
N PHE A 210 12.48 -13.34 -13.39
CA PHE A 210 12.76 -11.94 -13.05
C PHE A 210 11.52 -11.04 -13.09
N ASP A 211 10.65 -11.22 -14.07
CA ASP A 211 9.46 -10.40 -14.27
C ASP A 211 8.45 -10.60 -13.14
N SER A 212 8.19 -11.86 -12.78
CA SER A 212 7.30 -12.20 -11.67
C SER A 212 7.79 -11.63 -10.34
N PHE A 213 9.11 -11.59 -10.11
CA PHE A 213 9.68 -11.02 -8.90
C PHE A 213 9.38 -9.52 -8.75
N LEU A 214 9.40 -8.74 -9.84
CA LEU A 214 9.18 -7.30 -9.75
C LEU A 214 7.74 -6.92 -9.36
N VAL A 215 6.75 -7.76 -9.67
CA VAL A 215 5.35 -7.50 -9.34
C VAL A 215 5.07 -7.68 -7.84
N TYR A 216 5.69 -8.69 -7.22
CA TYR A 216 5.55 -8.99 -5.79
C TYR A 216 6.70 -8.42 -4.93
N ALA A 217 7.58 -7.66 -5.56
CA ALA A 217 8.78 -7.13 -4.96
C ALA A 217 8.47 -6.05 -3.93
N THR A 218 9.26 -6.07 -2.88
CA THR A 218 9.36 -4.98 -1.93
C THR A 218 10.06 -3.76 -2.55
N HIS A 219 9.85 -2.57 -2.00
CA HIS A 219 10.55 -1.36 -2.45
C HIS A 219 12.08 -1.48 -2.47
N GLU A 220 12.68 -2.28 -1.57
CA GLU A 220 14.10 -2.59 -1.56
C GLU A 220 14.52 -3.31 -2.85
N HIS A 221 13.70 -4.23 -3.37
CA HIS A 221 13.94 -4.93 -4.62
C HIS A 221 13.75 -4.01 -5.83
N HIS A 222 12.74 -3.14 -5.84
CA HIS A 222 12.62 -2.12 -6.89
C HIS A 222 13.85 -1.19 -6.92
N PHE A 223 14.43 -0.90 -5.74
CA PHE A 223 15.68 -0.16 -5.66
C PHE A 223 16.90 -0.95 -6.14
N SER A 224 16.99 -2.25 -5.82
CA SER A 224 18.00 -3.16 -6.40
C SER A 224 17.92 -3.19 -7.92
N PHE A 225 16.71 -3.22 -8.49
CA PHE A 225 16.49 -3.17 -9.93
C PHE A 225 17.04 -1.89 -10.55
N PHE A 226 16.71 -0.73 -9.95
CA PHE A 226 17.29 0.54 -10.37
C PHE A 226 18.83 0.55 -10.27
N LEU A 227 19.40 0.01 -9.20
CA LEU A 227 20.86 -0.13 -9.07
C LEU A 227 21.46 -1.03 -10.14
N GLY A 228 20.78 -2.13 -10.50
CA GLY A 228 21.19 -3.03 -11.58
C GLY A 228 21.31 -2.30 -12.90
N LEU A 229 20.25 -1.56 -13.30
CA LEU A 229 20.26 -0.70 -14.48
C LEU A 229 21.42 0.31 -14.44
N LYS A 230 21.58 0.98 -13.30
CA LYS A 230 22.64 1.97 -13.10
C LYS A 230 24.04 1.38 -13.23
N CYS A 231 24.27 0.18 -12.69
CA CYS A 231 25.55 -0.51 -12.80
C CYS A 231 25.86 -0.87 -14.25
N MET A 232 24.87 -1.40 -15.00
CA MET A 232 25.06 -1.71 -16.43
C MET A 232 25.45 -0.47 -17.24
N PHE A 233 24.75 0.65 -17.02
CA PHE A 233 25.07 1.90 -17.71
C PHE A 233 26.46 2.46 -17.36
N LEU A 234 26.87 2.35 -16.09
CA LEU A 234 28.21 2.77 -15.65
C LEU A 234 29.30 1.89 -16.25
N LEU A 235 29.09 0.57 -16.29
CA LEU A 235 30.04 -0.42 -16.82
C LEU A 235 30.31 -0.24 -18.31
N GLY A 236 29.26 0.03 -19.11
CA GLY A 236 29.41 0.34 -20.53
C GLY A 236 30.28 1.57 -20.80
N LYS A 237 30.42 2.44 -19.80
CA LYS A 237 31.19 3.69 -19.84
C LYS A 237 32.34 3.70 -18.85
N LYS A 238 32.87 2.51 -18.50
CA LYS A 238 33.84 2.33 -17.42
C LYS A 238 35.13 3.15 -17.50
N ASN A 239 35.52 3.57 -18.69
CA ASN A 239 36.73 4.36 -18.95
C ASN A 239 36.43 5.84 -19.27
N GLU A 240 35.19 6.30 -19.09
CA GLU A 240 34.77 7.67 -19.44
C GLU A 240 34.23 8.41 -18.19
N ILE A 241 34.73 9.62 -17.93
CA ILE A 241 34.03 10.55 -17.03
C ILE A 241 32.78 11.05 -17.75
N PHE A 242 31.64 11.10 -17.05
CA PHE A 242 30.42 11.54 -17.67
C PHE A 242 30.45 13.02 -18.07
N THR A 243 30.34 13.24 -19.38
CA THR A 243 30.09 14.51 -20.03
C THR A 243 28.64 14.54 -20.53
N PRO A 244 28.05 15.71 -20.83
CA PRO A 244 26.72 15.77 -21.43
C PRO A 244 26.59 14.91 -22.69
N GLU A 245 27.65 14.81 -23.51
CA GLU A 245 27.70 13.98 -24.70
C GLU A 245 27.77 12.49 -24.39
N SER A 246 28.56 12.06 -23.39
CA SER A 246 28.61 10.64 -23.05
C SER A 246 27.35 10.17 -22.35
N LEU A 247 26.62 11.05 -21.66
CA LEU A 247 25.33 10.71 -21.02
C LEU A 247 24.23 10.34 -22.03
N ILE A 248 24.24 10.93 -23.23
CA ILE A 248 23.23 10.64 -24.28
C ILE A 248 23.58 9.43 -25.15
N LYS A 249 24.81 8.88 -25.03
CA LYS A 249 25.18 7.64 -25.74
C LYS A 249 24.36 6.47 -25.18
N LYS A 250 23.72 5.73 -26.08
CA LYS A 250 22.93 4.54 -25.76
C LYS A 250 23.85 3.41 -25.29
N GLU A 251 23.42 2.71 -24.25
CA GLU A 251 24.08 1.51 -23.73
C GLU A 251 23.20 0.30 -24.02
N ILE A 252 23.75 -0.71 -24.70
CA ILE A 252 23.00 -1.91 -25.09
C ILE A 252 23.20 -2.97 -24.00
N THR A 253 22.12 -3.57 -23.53
CA THR A 253 22.14 -4.64 -22.52
C THR A 253 21.08 -5.70 -22.84
N THR A 254 21.14 -6.83 -22.15
CA THR A 254 20.10 -7.86 -22.17
C THR A 254 19.34 -7.91 -20.84
N ALA A 255 18.13 -8.47 -20.84
CA ALA A 255 17.39 -8.73 -19.60
C ALA A 255 18.16 -9.69 -18.66
N TYR A 256 18.88 -10.65 -19.24
CA TYR A 256 19.71 -11.59 -18.51
C TYR A 256 20.89 -10.92 -17.79
N ASP A 257 21.57 -9.97 -18.44
CA ASP A 257 22.66 -9.21 -17.81
C ASP A 257 22.15 -8.35 -16.65
N ILE A 258 20.95 -7.76 -16.79
CA ILE A 258 20.31 -7.02 -15.70
C ILE A 258 20.02 -7.97 -14.52
N TYR A 259 19.46 -9.15 -14.79
CA TYR A 259 19.15 -10.16 -13.78
C TYR A 259 20.40 -10.61 -13.00
N LYS A 260 21.52 -10.83 -13.70
CA LYS A 260 22.81 -11.21 -13.09
C LYS A 260 23.32 -10.21 -12.06
N ILE A 261 23.05 -8.91 -12.23
CA ILE A 261 23.43 -7.88 -11.25
C ILE A 261 22.36 -7.69 -10.18
N PHE A 262 21.09 -7.85 -10.56
CA PHE A 262 19.95 -7.68 -9.68
C PHE A 262 20.02 -8.56 -8.43
N MET A 263 20.32 -9.85 -8.58
CA MET A 263 20.39 -10.79 -7.46
C MET A 263 21.50 -10.44 -6.43
N PRO A 264 22.74 -10.17 -6.85
CA PRO A 264 23.77 -9.58 -5.98
C PRO A 264 23.34 -8.26 -5.33
N ALA A 265 22.65 -7.37 -6.06
CA ALA A 265 22.20 -6.08 -5.53
C ALA A 265 21.22 -6.22 -4.37
N ILE A 266 20.28 -7.16 -4.46
CA ILE A 266 19.36 -7.50 -3.36
C ILE A 266 20.15 -7.94 -2.12
N SER A 267 21.07 -8.89 -2.29
CA SER A 267 21.90 -9.41 -1.19
C SER A 267 22.67 -8.30 -0.47
N TYR A 268 23.22 -7.34 -1.22
CA TYR A 268 23.91 -6.18 -0.65
C TYR A 268 23.00 -5.23 0.11
N ILE A 269 21.85 -4.93 -0.47
CA ILE A 269 20.86 -4.06 0.18
C ILE A 269 20.41 -4.67 1.49
N HIS A 270 20.08 -5.97 1.51
CA HIS A 270 19.75 -6.70 2.73
C HIS A 270 20.87 -6.67 3.77
N LYS A 271 22.12 -6.94 3.37
CA LYS A 271 23.27 -6.88 4.28
C LYS A 271 23.52 -5.48 4.84
N SER A 272 23.33 -4.44 4.02
CA SER A 272 23.44 -3.04 4.47
C SER A 272 22.37 -2.73 5.52
N PHE A 273 21.13 -3.16 5.28
CA PHE A 273 20.05 -3.02 6.26
C PHE A 273 20.23 -3.87 7.50
N LYS A 274 20.87 -5.04 7.42
CA LYS A 274 21.18 -5.86 8.59
C LYS A 274 22.07 -5.13 9.61
N ASN A 275 22.94 -4.24 9.11
CA ASN A 275 23.84 -3.45 9.94
C ASN A 275 23.24 -2.11 10.36
N ILE A 276 22.00 -1.80 9.94
CA ILE A 276 21.36 -0.55 10.31
C ILE A 276 20.92 -0.59 11.78
N GLY A 277 21.22 0.47 12.53
CA GLY A 277 20.72 0.63 13.89
C GLY A 277 19.20 0.78 13.93
N LEU A 278 18.62 0.41 15.07
CA LEU A 278 17.17 0.45 15.30
C LEU A 278 16.54 1.81 15.02
N GLU A 279 17.15 2.89 15.51
CA GLU A 279 16.62 4.25 15.35
C GLU A 279 16.72 4.73 13.90
N SER A 280 17.78 4.34 13.19
CA SER A 280 17.93 4.62 11.76
C SER A 280 16.88 3.90 10.92
N TYR A 281 16.56 2.64 11.24
CA TYR A 281 15.48 1.91 10.57
C TYR A 281 14.11 2.55 10.82
N LYS A 282 13.84 2.97 12.06
CA LYS A 282 12.62 3.67 12.43
C LYS A 282 12.49 4.99 11.68
N LYS A 283 13.55 5.81 11.65
CA LYS A 283 13.62 7.08 10.90
C LYS A 283 13.35 6.87 9.41
N LEU A 284 13.96 5.84 8.83
CA LEU A 284 13.74 5.46 7.44
C LEU A 284 12.27 5.09 7.19
N THR A 285 11.74 4.18 8.00
CA THR A 285 10.37 3.69 7.86
C THR A 285 9.36 4.84 8.01
N GLU A 286 9.57 5.73 8.98
CA GLU A 286 8.77 6.94 9.16
C GLU A 286 8.82 7.84 7.92
N TYR A 287 10.01 8.05 7.34
CA TYR A 287 10.16 8.89 6.15
C TYR A 287 9.45 8.30 4.93
N ILE A 288 9.60 7.00 4.68
CA ILE A 288 9.02 6.37 3.48
C ILE A 288 7.50 6.22 3.58
N SER A 289 6.96 6.06 4.78
CA SER A 289 5.53 5.88 5.04
C SER A 289 4.76 7.18 5.31
N GLU A 290 5.48 8.30 5.46
CA GLU A 290 4.91 9.62 5.74
C GLU A 290 3.68 9.97 4.88
N PRO A 291 3.71 9.82 3.54
CA PRO A 291 2.54 10.10 2.70
C PRO A 291 1.25 9.41 3.13
N ILE A 292 1.38 8.17 3.62
CA ILE A 292 0.26 7.29 3.93
C ILE A 292 -0.32 7.69 5.28
N PHE A 293 0.52 7.69 6.32
CA PHE A 293 0.02 7.85 7.68
C PHE A 293 -0.44 9.29 7.97
N ARG A 294 0.09 10.32 7.28
CA ARG A 294 -0.40 11.70 7.40
C ARG A 294 -1.88 11.82 7.02
N LYS A 295 -2.35 10.99 6.09
CA LYS A 295 -3.73 10.99 5.62
C LYS A 295 -4.66 10.27 6.59
N ILE A 296 -4.19 9.18 7.21
CA ILE A 296 -5.04 8.22 7.92
C ILE A 296 -5.00 8.37 9.44
N LEU A 297 -3.84 8.72 10.03
CA LEU A 297 -3.67 8.82 11.48
C LEU A 297 -4.34 10.08 12.04
N LYS A 298 -4.73 10.03 13.33
CA LYS A 298 -5.29 11.19 14.04
C LYS A 298 -4.24 12.26 14.29
N VAL A 299 -3.04 11.85 14.73
CA VAL A 299 -1.93 12.76 15.05
C VAL A 299 -0.63 12.18 14.50
N LYS A 300 0.31 13.05 14.09
CA LYS A 300 1.61 12.62 13.53
C LYS A 300 2.43 11.75 14.49
N ASP A 301 2.36 12.02 15.80
CA ASP A 301 3.11 11.27 16.82
C ASP A 301 2.64 9.81 16.98
N ASP A 302 1.48 9.44 16.44
CA ASP A 302 0.93 8.08 16.52
C ASP A 302 1.82 7.04 15.78
N PHE A 303 2.72 7.47 14.91
CA PHE A 303 3.72 6.56 14.30
C PHE A 303 4.64 5.91 15.36
N LYS A 304 4.95 6.61 16.45
CA LYS A 304 5.75 6.03 17.55
C LYS A 304 5.02 4.86 18.20
N GLU A 305 3.69 4.92 18.26
CA GLU A 305 2.85 3.83 18.80
C GLU A 305 2.82 2.63 17.84
N ILE A 306 2.79 2.86 16.52
CA ILE A 306 2.92 1.78 15.52
C ILE A 306 4.23 1.01 15.75
N TYR A 307 5.32 1.75 15.92
CA TYR A 307 6.62 1.15 16.16
C TYR A 307 6.66 0.33 17.47
N LYS A 308 6.10 0.87 18.56
CA LYS A 308 5.99 0.14 19.84
C LYS A 308 5.13 -1.12 19.72
N PHE A 309 3.99 -1.03 19.04
CA PHE A 309 3.09 -2.18 18.84
C PHE A 309 3.77 -3.29 18.04
N SER A 310 4.53 -2.95 16.99
CA SER A 310 5.25 -3.93 16.17
C SER A 310 6.25 -4.79 16.95
N GLY A 311 6.78 -4.27 18.06
CA GLY A 311 7.71 -4.97 18.95
C GLY A 311 7.06 -5.85 20.01
N LYS A 312 5.73 -5.96 20.07
CA LYS A 312 5.06 -6.84 21.03
C LYS A 312 5.15 -8.30 20.55
N GLU A 313 5.73 -9.17 21.38
CA GLU A 313 5.89 -10.59 21.10
C GLU A 313 4.60 -11.38 21.37
N ASP A 314 3.91 -11.11 22.49
CA ASP A 314 2.68 -11.79 22.86
C ASP A 314 1.47 -10.86 22.81
N LEU A 315 0.57 -11.12 21.86
CA LEU A 315 -0.72 -10.44 21.69
C LEU A 315 -1.89 -11.41 21.90
N SER A 316 -1.62 -12.64 22.36
CA SER A 316 -2.61 -13.71 22.47
C SER A 316 -3.64 -13.48 23.59
N ASN A 317 -3.31 -12.65 24.58
CA ASN A 317 -4.12 -12.36 25.78
C ASN A 317 -4.99 -11.10 25.66
N ILE A 318 -5.05 -10.44 24.51
CA ILE A 318 -5.94 -9.30 24.32
C ILE A 318 -7.36 -9.84 24.10
N GLU A 319 -8.13 -9.90 25.19
CA GLU A 319 -9.56 -10.20 25.12
C GLU A 319 -10.24 -9.18 24.20
N ALA A 320 -11.00 -9.69 23.23
CA ALA A 320 -11.74 -8.91 22.26
C ALA A 320 -12.94 -8.22 22.93
N GLY A 321 -12.68 -7.21 23.77
CA GLY A 321 -13.74 -6.40 24.40
C GLY A 321 -14.58 -5.61 23.40
N ASP A 322 -14.17 -5.56 22.13
CA ASP A 322 -14.78 -4.75 21.07
C ASP A 322 -14.70 -5.47 19.70
N SER A 323 -15.00 -6.77 19.67
CA SER A 323 -14.90 -7.60 18.45
C SER A 323 -15.74 -7.01 17.32
N ASN A 324 -15.09 -6.53 16.25
CA ASN A 324 -15.79 -6.12 15.04
C ASN A 324 -16.42 -7.36 14.38
N SER A 325 -17.70 -7.27 14.08
CA SER A 325 -18.46 -8.34 13.44
C SER A 325 -17.95 -8.79 12.07
N SER A 326 -17.29 -7.91 11.31
CA SER A 326 -16.63 -8.29 10.07
C SER A 326 -15.52 -9.33 10.30
N LEU A 327 -14.89 -9.35 11.47
CA LEU A 327 -13.85 -10.32 11.81
C LEU A 327 -14.41 -11.70 12.20
N LYS A 328 -15.73 -11.84 12.42
CA LYS A 328 -16.33 -13.18 12.62
C LYS A 328 -16.19 -14.07 11.40
N PHE A 329 -16.14 -13.47 10.21
CA PHE A 329 -15.95 -14.18 8.95
C PHE A 329 -14.63 -14.95 8.92
N ILE A 330 -13.56 -14.39 9.50
CA ILE A 330 -12.24 -15.02 9.44
C ILE A 330 -12.10 -16.22 10.40
N GLU A 331 -13.00 -16.36 11.39
CA GLU A 331 -12.99 -17.47 12.36
C GLU A 331 -13.09 -18.86 11.71
N TYR A 332 -13.61 -18.92 10.48
CA TYR A 332 -13.79 -20.16 9.73
C TYR A 332 -12.60 -20.54 8.85
N ILE A 333 -11.60 -19.67 8.72
CA ILE A 333 -10.54 -19.81 7.71
C ILE A 333 -9.11 -19.57 8.22
N VAL A 334 -8.95 -19.06 9.44
CA VAL A 334 -7.64 -18.90 10.11
C VAL A 334 -7.66 -19.49 11.53
N GLU A 335 -6.50 -19.79 12.10
CA GLU A 335 -6.43 -20.37 13.46
C GLU A 335 -6.66 -19.31 14.55
N ARG A 336 -6.93 -19.79 15.77
CA ARG A 336 -7.29 -18.92 16.91
C ARG A 336 -6.20 -17.91 17.27
N LYS A 337 -4.92 -18.27 17.12
CA LYS A 337 -3.79 -17.38 17.42
C LYS A 337 -3.73 -16.20 16.43
N GLU A 338 -4.01 -16.43 15.14
CA GLU A 338 -4.10 -15.38 14.12
C GLU A 338 -5.30 -14.47 14.39
N ILE A 339 -6.46 -15.03 14.76
CA ILE A 339 -7.65 -14.25 15.10
C ILE A 339 -7.36 -13.29 16.26
N ASN A 340 -6.71 -13.77 17.32
CA ASN A 340 -6.32 -12.94 18.46
C ASN A 340 -5.38 -11.80 18.03
N TYR A 341 -4.40 -12.10 17.17
CA TYR A 341 -3.52 -11.08 16.62
C TYR A 341 -4.26 -10.05 15.77
N ILE A 342 -5.12 -10.49 14.86
CA ILE A 342 -5.91 -9.62 13.98
C ILE A 342 -6.84 -8.71 14.80
N ASN A 343 -7.48 -9.24 15.84
CA ASN A 343 -8.31 -8.47 16.76
C ASN A 343 -7.50 -7.42 17.51
N ALA A 344 -6.35 -7.80 18.08
CA ALA A 344 -5.44 -6.87 18.74
C ALA A 344 -4.97 -5.75 17.80
N LEU A 345 -4.63 -6.12 16.55
CA LEU A 345 -4.22 -5.20 15.52
C LEU A 345 -5.36 -4.24 15.12
N TYR A 346 -6.58 -4.74 14.96
CA TYR A 346 -7.75 -3.91 14.67
C TYR A 346 -7.99 -2.87 15.77
N VAL A 347 -8.03 -3.28 17.05
CA VAL A 347 -8.24 -2.37 18.18
C VAL A 347 -7.14 -1.30 18.22
N PHE A 348 -5.89 -1.72 18.02
CA PHE A 348 -4.76 -0.79 17.95
C PHE A 348 -4.91 0.22 16.81
N LEU A 349 -5.17 -0.25 15.58
CA LEU A 349 -5.33 0.59 14.40
C LEU A 349 -6.52 1.56 14.53
N LYS A 350 -7.65 1.11 15.08
CA LYS A 350 -8.85 1.93 15.37
C LYS A 350 -8.51 3.07 16.34
N ASN A 351 -7.65 2.83 17.32
CA ASN A 351 -7.27 3.85 18.30
C ASN A 351 -6.45 4.99 17.68
N ILE A 352 -5.57 4.68 16.73
CA ILE A 352 -4.64 5.65 16.12
C ILE A 352 -5.16 6.29 14.81
N SER A 353 -6.15 5.68 14.15
CA SER A 353 -6.66 6.15 12.85
C SER A 353 -7.93 7.00 12.97
N LYS A 354 -8.16 7.90 12.02
CA LYS A 354 -9.41 8.69 11.95
C LYS A 354 -10.62 7.77 11.79
N THR A 355 -11.76 8.15 12.37
CA THR A 355 -12.98 7.33 12.43
C THR A 355 -13.51 6.89 11.07
N GLU A 356 -13.35 7.73 10.05
CA GLU A 356 -13.74 7.43 8.66
C GLU A 356 -12.98 6.25 8.03
N TYR A 357 -11.87 5.80 8.62
CA TYR A 357 -11.09 4.65 8.13
C TYR A 357 -11.38 3.34 8.87
N HIS A 358 -12.09 3.38 10.02
CA HIS A 358 -12.23 2.22 10.91
C HIS A 358 -12.89 1.03 10.24
N GLU A 359 -13.91 1.29 9.43
CA GLU A 359 -14.62 0.24 8.69
C GLU A 359 -13.70 -0.41 7.63
N TYR A 360 -13.01 0.40 6.84
CA TYR A 360 -12.12 -0.08 5.78
C TYR A 360 -10.91 -0.84 6.33
N ILE A 361 -10.38 -0.43 7.48
CA ILE A 361 -9.34 -1.20 8.20
C ILE A 361 -9.84 -2.60 8.51
N SER A 362 -11.07 -2.73 9.02
CA SER A 362 -11.64 -4.05 9.30
C SER A 362 -11.76 -4.89 8.02
N VAL A 363 -12.18 -4.30 6.91
CA VAL A 363 -12.29 -4.99 5.62
C VAL A 363 -10.91 -5.48 5.16
N VAL A 364 -9.88 -4.63 5.18
CA VAL A 364 -8.52 -5.02 4.79
C VAL A 364 -8.02 -6.20 5.62
N LEU A 365 -8.23 -6.17 6.95
CA LEU A 365 -7.83 -7.27 7.83
C LEU A 365 -8.52 -8.59 7.45
N CYS A 366 -9.78 -8.55 7.02
CA CYS A 366 -10.49 -9.72 6.48
C CYS A 366 -9.88 -10.20 5.15
N LEU A 367 -9.65 -9.28 4.21
CA LEU A 367 -9.11 -9.62 2.89
C LEU A 367 -7.67 -10.15 2.96
N LYS A 368 -6.92 -9.75 4.00
CA LYS A 368 -5.53 -10.18 4.23
C LYS A 368 -5.38 -11.25 5.29
N ALA A 369 -6.47 -11.89 5.73
CA ALA A 369 -6.46 -12.89 6.80
C ALA A 369 -5.41 -14.00 6.58
N PHE A 370 -5.26 -14.50 5.35
CA PHE A 370 -4.31 -15.57 5.01
C PHE A 370 -2.84 -15.17 5.14
N CYS A 371 -2.53 -13.87 5.11
CA CYS A 371 -1.16 -13.37 5.20
C CYS A 371 -0.63 -13.37 6.64
N PHE A 372 -1.50 -13.42 7.65
CA PHE A 372 -1.10 -13.21 9.05
C PHE A 372 -0.30 -14.36 9.66
N GLU A 373 -0.44 -15.58 9.15
CA GLU A 373 0.34 -16.76 9.60
C GLU A 373 1.85 -16.45 9.57
N THR A 374 2.32 -15.81 8.51
CA THR A 374 3.74 -15.45 8.35
C THR A 374 4.12 -14.10 8.98
N ILE A 375 3.19 -13.16 9.13
CA ILE A 375 3.44 -11.80 9.66
C ILE A 375 3.72 -11.79 11.16
N VAL A 376 3.04 -12.64 11.95
CA VAL A 376 3.09 -12.63 13.42
C VAL A 376 4.49 -12.94 13.98
N THR A 377 5.39 -13.50 13.17
CA THR A 377 6.69 -14.01 13.61
C THR A 377 7.84 -12.99 13.59
N CYS A 378 7.70 -11.84 12.91
CA CYS A 378 8.82 -10.90 12.71
C CYS A 378 8.43 -9.44 12.89
N LYS A 379 9.12 -8.70 13.77
CA LYS A 379 8.89 -7.27 14.04
C LYS A 379 8.90 -6.39 12.78
N LEU A 380 9.84 -6.63 11.88
CA LEU A 380 9.95 -5.85 10.62
C LEU A 380 8.75 -6.09 9.70
N LYS A 381 8.36 -7.36 9.54
CA LYS A 381 7.16 -7.73 8.77
C LYS A 381 5.91 -7.12 9.41
N LYS A 382 5.78 -7.15 10.74
CA LYS A 382 4.68 -6.49 11.47
C LYS A 382 4.63 -5.00 11.17
N LEU A 383 5.76 -4.29 11.28
CA LEU A 383 5.81 -2.83 11.07
C LEU A 383 5.39 -2.46 9.63
N ARG A 384 5.96 -3.13 8.62
CA ARG A 384 5.62 -2.92 7.22
C ARG A 384 4.14 -3.22 6.96
N SER A 385 3.67 -4.37 7.45
CA SER A 385 2.28 -4.80 7.28
C SER A 385 1.29 -3.81 7.90
N ILE A 386 1.59 -3.23 9.07
CA ILE A 386 0.74 -2.20 9.69
C ILE A 386 0.59 -0.98 8.77
N ILE A 387 1.69 -0.50 8.19
CA ILE A 387 1.69 0.67 7.30
C ILE A 387 0.93 0.36 6.01
N GLU A 388 1.15 -0.83 5.45
CA GLU A 388 0.49 -1.26 4.24
C GLU A 388 -1.01 -1.50 4.47
N ILE A 389 -1.44 -2.06 5.59
CA ILE A 389 -2.86 -2.18 5.97
C ILE A 389 -3.53 -0.82 6.01
N LEU A 390 -2.86 0.19 6.59
CA LEU A 390 -3.37 1.56 6.57
C LEU A 390 -3.51 2.07 5.13
N PHE A 391 -2.49 1.89 4.29
CA PHE A 391 -2.55 2.26 2.87
C PHE A 391 -3.70 1.57 2.13
N LEU A 392 -3.86 0.25 2.28
CA LEU A 392 -4.94 -0.51 1.66
C LEU A 392 -6.31 -0.02 2.14
N ALA A 393 -6.44 0.39 3.41
CA ALA A 393 -7.69 0.92 3.93
C ALA A 393 -8.04 2.27 3.26
N ASP A 394 -7.05 3.08 2.95
CA ASP A 394 -7.24 4.33 2.18
C ASP A 394 -7.61 4.06 0.72
N VAL A 395 -7.01 3.04 0.10
CA VAL A 395 -7.41 2.59 -1.24
C VAL A 395 -8.86 2.11 -1.26
N LEU A 396 -9.25 1.22 -0.33
CA LEU A 396 -10.62 0.73 -0.26
C LEU A 396 -11.62 1.86 0.02
N LYS A 397 -11.28 2.81 0.90
CA LYS A 397 -12.12 3.99 1.14
C LYS A 397 -12.39 4.76 -0.14
N ILE A 398 -11.36 5.07 -0.91
CA ILE A 398 -11.49 5.78 -2.19
C ILE A 398 -12.38 4.98 -3.15
N GLU A 399 -12.15 3.68 -3.29
CA GLU A 399 -12.87 2.86 -4.26
C GLU A 399 -14.35 2.61 -3.89
N PHE A 400 -14.68 2.59 -2.59
CA PHE A 400 -16.07 2.50 -2.12
C PHE A 400 -16.82 3.83 -2.16
N GLU A 401 -16.13 4.95 -1.90
CA GLU A 401 -16.73 6.29 -1.90
C GLU A 401 -16.76 6.93 -3.29
N ASN A 402 -16.10 6.31 -4.28
CA ASN A 402 -16.18 6.73 -5.67
C ASN A 402 -17.52 6.28 -6.30
N GLU A 403 -18.52 7.17 -6.22
CA GLU A 403 -19.91 6.93 -6.64
C GLU A 403 -20.07 6.46 -8.11
N ASN A 404 -19.08 6.70 -8.97
CA ASN A 404 -19.22 6.42 -10.41
C ASN A 404 -18.64 5.08 -10.86
N LYS A 405 -17.64 4.53 -10.15
CA LYS A 405 -16.81 3.43 -10.68
C LYS A 405 -17.27 2.04 -10.24
N ASN A 406 -17.65 1.88 -8.97
CA ASN A 406 -18.02 0.58 -8.40
C ASN A 406 -19.49 0.49 -7.99
N ALA A 407 -20.27 1.57 -8.08
CA ALA A 407 -21.64 1.61 -7.55
C ALA A 407 -22.56 0.55 -8.18
N SER A 408 -22.46 0.33 -9.50
CA SER A 408 -23.26 -0.69 -10.20
C SER A 408 -22.93 -2.11 -9.74
N ALA A 409 -21.64 -2.44 -9.61
CA ALA A 409 -21.17 -3.73 -9.16
C ALA A 409 -21.53 -3.97 -7.68
N ILE A 410 -21.28 -2.98 -6.81
CA ILE A 410 -21.67 -3.00 -5.38
C ILE A 410 -23.18 -3.26 -5.25
N ASN A 411 -24.02 -2.53 -5.99
CA ASN A 411 -25.47 -2.69 -5.94
C ASN A 411 -25.91 -4.07 -6.45
N THR A 412 -25.24 -4.61 -7.47
CA THR A 412 -25.53 -5.94 -8.00
C THR A 412 -25.25 -7.03 -6.97
N HIS A 413 -24.06 -7.03 -6.36
CA HIS A 413 -23.71 -7.98 -5.31
C HIS A 413 -24.61 -7.81 -4.07
N LYS A 414 -24.88 -6.57 -3.68
CA LYS A 414 -25.79 -6.27 -2.58
C LYS A 414 -27.19 -6.83 -2.82
N ALA A 415 -27.75 -6.61 -4.00
CA ALA A 415 -29.09 -7.09 -4.34
C ALA A 415 -29.20 -8.62 -4.25
N LYS A 416 -28.14 -9.34 -4.65
CA LYS A 416 -28.05 -10.81 -4.51
C LYS A 416 -28.25 -11.22 -3.04
N PHE A 417 -27.47 -10.63 -2.12
CA PHE A 417 -27.55 -10.97 -0.69
C PHE A 417 -28.88 -10.54 -0.04
N LEU A 418 -29.38 -9.35 -0.36
CA LEU A 418 -30.69 -8.90 0.14
C LEU A 418 -31.82 -9.79 -0.38
N GLY A 419 -31.68 -10.38 -1.57
CA GLY A 419 -32.60 -11.37 -2.11
C GLY A 419 -32.80 -12.59 -1.19
N PHE A 420 -31.74 -13.09 -0.55
CA PHE A 420 -31.84 -14.20 0.41
C PHE A 420 -32.64 -13.83 1.65
N ILE A 421 -32.44 -12.61 2.16
CA ILE A 421 -33.22 -12.10 3.30
C ILE A 421 -34.70 -11.99 2.91
N LYS A 422 -35.02 -11.42 1.74
CA LYS A 422 -36.42 -11.30 1.27
C LYS A 422 -37.11 -12.65 1.17
N LYS A 423 -36.46 -13.61 0.50
CA LYS A 423 -36.98 -14.97 0.35
C LYS A 423 -37.32 -15.59 1.69
N TYR A 424 -36.45 -15.44 2.69
CA TYR A 424 -36.70 -15.92 4.04
C TYR A 424 -37.88 -15.26 4.73
N LEU A 425 -37.99 -13.93 4.66
CA LEU A 425 -39.09 -13.20 5.27
C LEU A 425 -40.42 -13.59 4.64
N ASP A 426 -40.46 -13.74 3.30
CA ASP A 426 -41.63 -14.21 2.56
C ASP A 426 -42.02 -15.65 2.97
N GLU A 427 -41.04 -16.56 3.08
CA GLU A 427 -41.26 -17.95 3.55
C GLU A 427 -41.76 -18.02 5.00
N GLN A 428 -41.38 -17.07 5.85
CA GLN A 428 -41.81 -17.00 7.25
C GLN A 428 -43.05 -16.10 7.46
N HIS A 429 -43.65 -15.58 6.39
CA HIS A 429 -44.78 -14.65 6.44
C HIS A 429 -44.54 -13.42 7.32
N ILE A 430 -43.30 -12.92 7.35
CA ILE A 430 -42.94 -11.72 8.10
C ILE A 430 -43.20 -10.50 7.23
N GLU A 431 -43.95 -9.54 7.77
CA GLU A 431 -44.26 -8.28 7.08
C GLU A 431 -43.02 -7.37 7.05
N TYR A 432 -42.70 -6.84 5.87
CA TYR A 432 -41.67 -5.82 5.66
C TYR A 432 -42.07 -4.92 4.49
N ASP A 433 -41.53 -3.70 4.44
CA ASP A 433 -41.80 -2.79 3.32
C ASP A 433 -41.02 -3.24 2.07
N LYS A 434 -41.76 -3.76 1.09
CA LYS A 434 -41.21 -4.25 -0.19
C LYS A 434 -40.61 -3.13 -1.04
N ASN A 435 -41.08 -1.89 -0.90
CA ASN A 435 -40.53 -0.73 -1.61
C ASN A 435 -39.19 -0.30 -1.01
N LEU A 436 -39.01 -0.46 0.30
CA LEU A 436 -37.75 -0.22 1.00
C LEU A 436 -36.74 -1.36 0.84
N ALA A 437 -37.20 -2.58 0.54
CA ALA A 437 -36.34 -3.75 0.45
C ALA A 437 -35.33 -3.72 -0.74
N LEU A 438 -35.45 -2.76 -1.67
CA LEU A 438 -34.42 -2.46 -2.67
C LEU A 438 -33.22 -1.70 -2.08
N ASN A 439 -33.46 -1.03 -0.96
CA ASN A 439 -32.56 -0.10 -0.31
C ASN A 439 -31.94 -0.76 0.94
N ASN A 440 -31.00 -0.07 1.58
CA ASN A 440 -30.00 -0.64 2.49
C ASN A 440 -30.58 -1.38 3.72
N LEU A 441 -29.78 -2.28 4.32
CA LEU A 441 -30.07 -2.81 5.64
C LEU A 441 -29.96 -1.71 6.71
N ASN A 442 -30.83 -1.78 7.70
CA ASN A 442 -30.76 -0.95 8.88
C ASN A 442 -29.60 -1.40 9.78
N CYS A 443 -28.45 -0.71 9.69
CA CYS A 443 -27.24 -1.08 10.43
C CYS A 443 -27.39 -0.91 11.96
N CYS A 444 -28.39 -0.17 12.44
CA CYS A 444 -28.68 -0.07 13.87
C CYS A 444 -29.35 -1.35 14.41
N LEU A 445 -30.17 -2.01 13.59
CA LEU A 445 -30.88 -3.23 13.97
C LEU A 445 -30.10 -4.50 13.61
N LEU A 446 -29.37 -4.47 12.50
CA LEU A 446 -28.60 -5.60 11.98
C LEU A 446 -27.13 -5.20 11.74
N PRO A 447 -26.40 -4.76 12.78
CA PRO A 447 -25.02 -4.28 12.64
C PRO A 447 -24.09 -5.36 12.10
N GLN A 448 -24.16 -6.60 12.61
CA GLN A 448 -23.26 -7.69 12.20
C GLN A 448 -23.56 -8.16 10.78
N THR A 449 -24.84 -8.28 10.43
CA THR A 449 -25.28 -8.62 9.08
C THR A 449 -24.81 -7.58 8.08
N SER A 450 -24.96 -6.30 8.41
CA SER A 450 -24.52 -5.18 7.55
C SER A 450 -23.00 -5.19 7.36
N SER A 451 -22.24 -5.46 8.42
CA SER A 451 -20.78 -5.57 8.41
C SER A 451 -20.30 -6.69 7.51
N ILE A 452 -20.87 -7.90 7.66
CA ILE A 452 -20.51 -9.08 6.87
C ILE A 452 -20.91 -8.91 5.39
N LEU A 453 -22.06 -8.31 5.12
CA LEU A 453 -22.48 -7.99 3.75
C LEU A 453 -21.41 -7.17 3.03
N LYS A 454 -20.89 -6.12 3.68
CA LYS A 454 -19.83 -5.29 3.11
C LYS A 454 -18.54 -6.06 2.90
N THR A 455 -18.15 -6.94 3.83
CA THR A 455 -16.99 -7.81 3.66
C THR A 455 -17.15 -8.72 2.43
N PHE A 456 -18.29 -9.39 2.27
CA PHE A 456 -18.53 -10.24 1.09
C PHE A 456 -18.54 -9.47 -0.22
N ILE A 457 -19.16 -8.30 -0.25
CA ILE A 457 -19.08 -7.41 -1.41
C ILE A 457 -17.61 -7.06 -1.71
N SER A 458 -16.80 -6.77 -0.69
CA SER A 458 -15.38 -6.48 -0.86
C SER A 458 -14.58 -7.66 -1.38
N VAL A 459 -14.88 -8.89 -0.91
CA VAL A 459 -14.28 -10.12 -1.42
C VAL A 459 -14.56 -10.27 -2.90
N GLU A 460 -15.82 -10.11 -3.33
CA GLU A 460 -16.19 -10.28 -4.73
C GLU A 460 -15.56 -9.23 -5.65
N LEU A 461 -15.44 -7.99 -5.17
CA LEU A 461 -14.91 -6.89 -5.96
C LEU A 461 -13.38 -6.86 -6.05
N PHE A 462 -12.68 -7.23 -4.97
CA PHE A 462 -11.25 -6.91 -4.83
C PHE A 462 -10.33 -8.11 -4.71
N THR A 463 -10.84 -9.33 -4.51
CA THR A 463 -9.99 -10.51 -4.40
C THR A 463 -9.81 -11.22 -5.73
N ASN A 464 -8.63 -11.80 -5.93
CA ASN A 464 -8.33 -12.62 -7.09
C ASN A 464 -8.80 -14.08 -6.90
N SER A 465 -8.64 -14.89 -7.96
CA SER A 465 -9.01 -16.31 -7.92
C SER A 465 -8.26 -17.11 -6.87
N SER A 466 -6.95 -16.85 -6.69
CA SER A 466 -6.13 -17.56 -5.70
C SER A 466 -6.64 -17.38 -4.27
N TRP A 467 -7.08 -16.17 -3.92
CA TRP A 467 -7.71 -15.92 -2.63
C TRP A 467 -8.99 -16.75 -2.44
N LYS A 468 -9.85 -16.81 -3.46
CA LYS A 468 -11.11 -17.59 -3.42
C LYS A 468 -10.84 -19.08 -3.29
N ASP A 469 -9.82 -19.60 -3.96
CA ASP A 469 -9.39 -21.00 -3.85
C ASP A 469 -8.88 -21.32 -2.44
N ASN A 470 -8.04 -20.43 -1.86
CA ASN A 470 -7.55 -20.56 -0.50
C ASN A 470 -8.68 -20.54 0.53
N TYR A 471 -9.64 -19.63 0.36
CA TYR A 471 -10.85 -19.57 1.18
C TYR A 471 -11.63 -20.89 1.12
N ASN A 472 -11.96 -21.37 -0.08
CA ASN A 472 -12.71 -22.62 -0.25
C ASN A 472 -11.98 -23.83 0.37
N LYS A 473 -10.65 -23.88 0.23
CA LYS A 473 -9.82 -24.94 0.81
C LYS A 473 -9.84 -24.90 2.35
N ARG A 474 -9.55 -23.74 2.96
CA ARG A 474 -9.50 -23.56 4.42
C ARG A 474 -10.89 -23.80 5.03
N TYR A 475 -11.92 -23.29 4.39
CA TYR A 475 -13.31 -23.48 4.82
C TYR A 475 -13.71 -24.96 4.79
N LYS A 476 -13.36 -25.70 3.73
CA LYS A 476 -13.62 -27.15 3.64
C LYS A 476 -12.90 -27.94 4.76
N ILE A 477 -11.66 -27.56 5.09
CA ILE A 477 -10.92 -28.16 6.20
C ILE A 477 -11.67 -27.92 7.52
N TYR A 478 -12.03 -26.66 7.81
CA TYR A 478 -12.78 -26.29 9.00
C TYR A 478 -14.08 -27.10 9.14
N CYS A 479 -14.82 -27.28 8.04
CA CYS A 479 -16.06 -28.05 8.01
C CYS A 479 -15.86 -29.53 8.36
N ASN A 480 -14.79 -30.14 7.82
CA ASN A 480 -14.48 -31.54 8.07
C ASN A 480 -13.99 -31.78 9.51
N GLU A 481 -13.18 -30.87 10.06
CA GLU A 481 -12.64 -30.97 11.41
C GLU A 481 -13.73 -30.79 12.48
N ASN A 482 -14.68 -29.88 12.25
CA ASN A 482 -15.75 -29.57 13.19
C ASN A 482 -17.02 -30.42 13.00
N ASN A 483 -16.86 -31.66 12.52
CA ASN A 483 -17.83 -32.64 12.01
C ASN A 483 -19.22 -32.83 12.70
N GLN A 484 -19.68 -32.03 13.67
CA GLN A 484 -20.88 -32.33 14.47
C GLN A 484 -21.68 -31.17 15.13
N LYS A 485 -21.58 -29.88 14.71
CA LYS A 485 -22.42 -28.81 15.34
C LYS A 485 -23.34 -27.99 14.44
N PHE A 486 -23.24 -28.10 13.13
CA PHE A 486 -24.04 -27.30 12.21
C PHE A 486 -24.50 -28.16 11.02
N LYS A 487 -25.76 -28.02 10.58
CA LYS A 487 -26.33 -28.82 9.49
C LYS A 487 -25.45 -28.70 8.26
N LYS A 488 -25.03 -29.84 7.68
CA LYS A 488 -24.19 -29.98 6.49
C LYS A 488 -24.62 -29.08 5.30
N SER A 489 -25.91 -28.72 5.23
CA SER A 489 -26.50 -27.80 4.23
C SER A 489 -26.14 -26.31 4.38
N LEU A 490 -25.50 -25.90 5.48
CA LEU A 490 -25.05 -24.52 5.73
C LEU A 490 -23.64 -24.25 5.19
N PHE A 491 -22.96 -25.22 4.59
CA PHE A 491 -21.50 -25.15 4.35
C PHE A 491 -21.09 -25.21 2.88
N ASP A 492 -22.04 -25.02 1.96
CA ASP A 492 -21.74 -25.09 0.53
C ASP A 492 -21.44 -23.70 -0.10
N ASN A 493 -21.68 -22.57 0.59
CA ASN A 493 -21.54 -21.22 0.00
C ASN A 493 -21.43 -20.08 1.04
N GLU A 494 -20.80 -18.95 0.68
CA GLU A 494 -20.73 -17.67 1.44
C GLU A 494 -22.11 -17.16 1.89
N GLU A 495 -23.12 -17.44 1.06
CA GLU A 495 -24.54 -17.13 1.29
C GLU A 495 -25.06 -17.73 2.60
N ASN A 496 -24.57 -18.90 2.98
CA ASN A 496 -25.02 -19.57 4.19
C ASN A 496 -24.43 -18.94 5.46
N ILE A 497 -23.18 -18.48 5.42
CA ILE A 497 -22.56 -17.74 6.55
C ILE A 497 -23.27 -16.41 6.74
N PHE A 498 -23.48 -15.66 5.65
CA PHE A 498 -24.24 -14.42 5.67
C PHE A 498 -25.61 -14.62 6.32
N PHE A 499 -26.33 -15.65 5.88
CA PHE A 499 -27.67 -15.94 6.34
C PHE A 499 -27.74 -16.47 7.77
N TYR A 500 -26.71 -17.20 8.21
CA TYR A 500 -26.57 -17.63 9.60
C TYR A 500 -26.47 -16.44 10.55
N VAL A 501 -25.59 -15.48 10.24
CA VAL A 501 -25.43 -14.28 11.07
C VAL A 501 -26.70 -13.43 11.07
N PHE A 502 -27.33 -13.27 9.90
CA PHE A 502 -28.63 -12.62 9.80
C PHE A 502 -29.66 -13.26 10.73
N LYS A 503 -29.86 -14.58 10.66
CA LYS A 503 -30.84 -15.27 11.51
C LYS A 503 -30.59 -15.08 13.01
N GLN A 504 -29.33 -15.07 13.43
CA GLN A 504 -29.00 -14.84 14.83
C GLN A 504 -29.39 -13.44 15.30
N GLU A 505 -29.00 -12.40 14.57
CA GLU A 505 -29.37 -11.02 14.91
C GLU A 505 -30.88 -10.82 14.83
N PHE A 506 -31.48 -11.27 13.73
CA PHE A 506 -32.90 -11.11 13.45
C PHE A 506 -33.80 -11.78 14.51
N SER A 507 -33.37 -12.93 15.04
CA SER A 507 -34.12 -13.64 16.09
C SER A 507 -34.26 -12.84 17.40
N ARG A 508 -33.32 -11.91 17.66
CA ARG A 508 -33.29 -11.08 18.86
C ARG A 508 -34.14 -9.81 18.74
N LEU A 509 -34.57 -9.46 17.53
CA LEU A 509 -35.40 -8.29 17.26
C LEU A 509 -36.84 -8.53 17.69
N SER A 510 -37.48 -7.47 18.20
CA SER A 510 -38.91 -7.43 18.49
C SER A 510 -39.74 -7.56 17.19
N PRO A 511 -41.03 -7.94 17.27
CA PRO A 511 -41.89 -7.99 16.10
C PRO A 511 -41.96 -6.68 15.31
N GLU A 512 -41.89 -5.52 15.96
CA GLU A 512 -41.91 -4.21 15.31
C GLU A 512 -40.57 -3.87 14.66
N GLU A 513 -39.46 -4.18 15.32
CA GLU A 513 -38.11 -3.98 14.77
C GLU A 513 -37.90 -4.82 13.51
N ARG A 514 -38.44 -6.05 13.47
CA ARG A 514 -38.36 -6.95 12.31
C ARG A 514 -39.00 -6.36 11.06
N LYS A 515 -40.00 -5.48 11.18
CA LYS A 515 -40.61 -4.81 10.02
C LYS A 515 -39.73 -3.72 9.42
N ASN A 516 -38.79 -3.19 10.21
CA ASN A 516 -37.98 -1.98 9.91
C ASN A 516 -36.50 -2.28 9.61
N ILE A 517 -36.19 -3.53 9.21
CA ILE A 517 -34.81 -3.95 8.91
C ILE A 517 -34.27 -3.40 7.59
N PHE A 518 -35.10 -2.79 6.75
CA PHE A 518 -34.72 -2.09 5.53
C PHE A 518 -34.94 -0.58 5.69
N ILE A 519 -34.06 0.24 5.10
CA ILE A 519 -34.12 1.70 5.18
C ILE A 519 -33.85 2.37 3.82
N ILE A 520 -34.44 3.55 3.62
CA ILE A 520 -34.04 4.47 2.53
C ILE A 520 -32.63 4.99 2.87
N PRO A 521 -31.69 5.06 1.91
CA PRO A 521 -30.42 5.73 2.17
C PRO A 521 -30.74 7.18 2.52
N VAL A 522 -30.18 7.69 3.62
CA VAL A 522 -30.11 9.14 3.76
C VAL A 522 -29.17 9.60 2.66
N THR A 523 -29.72 9.98 1.51
CA THR A 523 -28.98 10.82 0.57
C THR A 523 -28.47 11.98 1.40
N LYS A 524 -27.14 12.14 1.47
CA LYS A 524 -26.54 13.43 1.84
C LYS A 524 -26.86 14.44 0.72
N ALA A 525 -28.14 14.71 0.47
CA ALA A 525 -28.53 16.07 0.26
C ALA A 525 -28.25 16.79 1.59
N PRO A 526 -27.85 18.06 1.58
CA PRO A 526 -27.95 18.87 2.79
C PRO A 526 -29.43 18.94 3.14
N THR A 527 -29.92 17.97 3.92
CA THR A 527 -31.21 18.08 4.57
C THR A 527 -31.01 19.14 5.63
N SER A 528 -31.44 20.34 5.28
CA SER A 528 -32.01 21.27 6.21
C SER A 528 -33.09 20.54 7.00
N ASP A 529 -32.70 19.81 8.04
CA ASP A 529 -33.62 19.41 9.09
C ASP A 529 -33.93 20.67 9.88
N ASN A 530 -34.92 21.40 9.36
CA ASN A 530 -35.90 22.12 10.15
C ASN A 530 -36.56 21.11 11.09
N LYS A 531 -35.86 20.74 12.17
CA LYS A 531 -36.52 20.48 13.44
C LYS A 531 -36.51 21.80 14.20
N ASN A 532 -37.71 22.34 14.35
CA ASN A 532 -38.04 23.39 15.31
C ASN A 532 -37.60 22.97 16.72
N GLU A 533 -36.33 23.13 17.04
CA GLU A 533 -35.94 23.72 18.31
C GLU A 533 -35.71 25.19 18.01
N SER A 534 -36.69 26.03 18.36
CA SER A 534 -36.50 27.47 18.44
C SER A 534 -35.43 27.76 19.50
N LYS A 535 -34.15 27.66 19.14
CA LYS A 535 -33.16 28.57 19.69
C LYS A 535 -33.46 29.91 19.04
N GLU A 536 -34.35 30.67 19.68
CA GLU A 536 -34.47 32.09 19.40
C GLU A 536 -33.06 32.65 19.30
N PHE A 537 -32.74 33.23 18.14
CA PHE A 537 -31.54 34.02 17.97
C PHE A 537 -31.71 35.23 18.90
N GLY A 538 -31.27 35.05 20.14
CA GLY A 538 -31.57 35.97 21.21
C GLY A 538 -30.92 37.31 20.90
N ILE A 539 -31.49 38.39 21.44
CA ILE A 539 -30.92 39.74 21.36
C ILE A 539 -29.42 39.74 21.73
N LYS A 540 -28.98 38.82 22.60
CA LYS A 540 -27.57 38.58 22.94
C LYS A 540 -26.71 38.13 21.76
N ASP A 541 -27.18 37.21 20.93
CA ASP A 541 -26.42 36.71 19.77
C ASP A 541 -26.40 37.75 18.64
N PHE A 542 -27.48 38.52 18.46
CA PHE A 542 -27.49 39.68 17.56
C PHE A 542 -26.51 40.78 18.02
N LEU A 543 -26.49 41.09 19.32
CA LEU A 543 -25.53 42.04 19.90
C LEU A 543 -24.08 41.59 19.70
N LEU A 544 -23.78 40.31 19.95
CA LEU A 544 -22.42 39.80 19.92
C LEU A 544 -21.88 39.62 18.49
N PHE A 545 -22.69 39.07 17.57
CA PHE A 545 -22.22 38.69 16.25
C PHE A 545 -22.48 39.72 15.15
N VAL A 546 -23.37 40.69 15.37
CA VAL A 546 -23.68 41.72 14.36
C VAL A 546 -23.23 43.11 14.83
N LEU A 547 -23.58 43.50 16.06
CA LEU A 547 -23.32 44.85 16.54
C LEU A 547 -21.84 45.09 16.90
N ILE A 548 -21.16 44.13 17.54
CA ILE A 548 -19.74 44.25 17.87
C ILE A 548 -18.88 44.40 16.60
N PRO A 549 -19.02 43.57 15.55
CA PRO A 549 -18.25 43.75 14.32
C PRO A 549 -18.54 45.07 13.60
N ILE A 550 -19.79 45.54 13.59
CA ILE A 550 -20.15 46.83 12.98
C ILE A 550 -19.48 47.99 13.74
N VAL A 551 -19.47 47.96 15.08
CA VAL A 551 -18.79 48.97 15.90
C VAL A 551 -17.28 48.89 15.71
N PHE A 552 -16.70 47.70 15.61
CA PHE A 552 -15.26 47.53 15.40
C PHE A 552 -14.82 48.02 14.01
N ILE A 553 -15.53 47.63 12.95
CA ILE A 553 -15.25 48.05 11.58
C ILE A 553 -15.53 49.54 11.42
N GLY A 554 -16.65 50.03 11.95
CA GLY A 554 -17.00 51.46 11.95
C GLY A 554 -15.98 52.29 12.73
N GLY A 555 -15.51 51.81 13.89
CA GLY A 555 -14.48 52.47 14.69
C GLY A 555 -13.11 52.52 13.99
N VAL A 556 -12.71 51.44 13.31
CA VAL A 556 -11.49 51.41 12.50
C VAL A 556 -11.60 52.37 11.32
N LEU A 557 -12.72 52.39 10.61
CA LEU A 557 -12.94 53.30 9.48
C LEU A 557 -12.97 54.77 9.92
N LEU A 558 -13.63 55.10 11.03
CA LEU A 558 -13.63 56.43 11.62
C LEU A 558 -12.25 56.84 12.13
N GLY A 559 -11.51 55.91 12.74
CA GLY A 559 -10.13 56.15 13.18
C GLY A 559 -9.17 56.42 12.03
N VAL A 560 -9.28 55.65 10.94
CA VAL A 560 -8.52 55.86 9.70
C VAL A 560 -8.92 57.19 9.05
N TYR A 561 -10.21 57.49 8.96
CA TYR A 561 -10.70 58.76 8.42
C TYR A 561 -10.19 59.95 9.23
N TRP A 562 -10.25 59.88 10.57
CA TRP A 562 -9.73 60.93 11.44
C TRP A 562 -8.21 61.08 11.28
N TYR A 563 -7.46 59.98 11.26
CA TYR A 563 -6.01 60.01 11.07
C TYR A 563 -5.62 60.67 9.75
N ILE A 564 -6.35 60.39 8.67
CA ILE A 564 -6.14 61.02 7.35
C ILE A 564 -6.53 62.51 7.40
N TYR A 565 -7.63 62.86 8.04
CA TYR A 565 -8.11 64.24 8.12
C TYR A 565 -7.21 65.14 8.98
N LYS A 566 -6.60 64.61 10.05
CA LYS A 566 -5.71 65.37 10.94
C LYS A 566 -4.27 65.53 10.41
N LYS A 567 -3.95 64.85 9.31
CA LYS A 567 -2.63 64.90 8.64
C LYS A 567 -2.64 65.80 7.39
N ARG A 568 -3.79 66.41 7.09
CA ARG A 568 -3.92 67.67 6.34
C ARG A 568 -4.05 68.81 7.35
#